data_AF-A0A2U1R3F9-F1
#
_entry.id   AF-A0A2U1R3F9-F1
#
_cell.length_a   1.000
_cell.length_b   1.000
_cell.length_c   1.000
_cell.angle_alpha   90.00
_cell.angle_beta   90.00
_cell.angle_gamma   90.00
#
_symmetry.space_group_name_H-M   'P 1'
#
loop_
_entity.id
_entity.type
_entity.pdbx_description
1 polymer ?
#
loop_
_entity_poly.entity_id
_entity_poly.type
_entity_poly.pdbx_seq_one_letter_code
_entity_poly.pdbx_strand_id
1 'polypeptide(L)'
;MQNNKAMKKAMILFMLTTLVVSCNSQTKEKKMEIKGSIKKNEDKLYIEYLPLMEKLLRTNGYKFLEHQDFKNKINEYFGVDIYEAKFNDVFLERGLGFTAMGNEGFIDTYQVDRGIINGAGDAFAEILKEDMNNNYNVDFVNYNKILFNDELMAISKISKDAGKTEDIVVYLNYEKNNFLYSSFIKNLKKIDEYNDDFKWHLLWYNNRSKSEIIRKKMISDITTKNPEFIFDLAYFLHSNATKVKEKVESKLLEQTLAYLIEVELKNYEDKDLSDNKGYSLLNNFYVQNPDLLNKFKANGYYNYSLVNNYTQTYLSMSDEESLFFGKIIDKDGFTNLRKDKTTSSEILQKIITGSQVEVLDNSGDWWLVQTKEGKKGYVYKTKIKVD
;
A
#
# COMPACT_ATOMS: atom_id res chain seq x y z
N MET A 1 73.14 33.40 -32.06
CA MET A 1 73.88 33.20 -30.78
C MET A 1 72.89 32.65 -29.78
N GLN A 2 72.96 31.34 -29.48
CA GLN A 2 73.43 30.79 -28.18
C GLN A 2 72.54 31.25 -27.02
N ASN A 3 71.79 30.41 -26.29
CA ASN A 3 72.19 29.28 -25.44
C ASN A 3 70.91 28.88 -24.63
N ASN A 4 70.71 27.74 -23.99
CA ASN A 4 71.35 26.43 -23.93
C ASN A 4 70.35 25.48 -23.21
N LYS A 5 70.47 24.19 -23.48
CA LYS A 5 69.89 23.02 -22.79
C LYS A 5 69.80 23.15 -21.24
N ALA A 6 68.83 22.49 -20.60
CA ALA A 6 69.06 21.16 -19.99
C ALA A 6 67.88 20.61 -19.16
N MET A 7 67.71 19.29 -19.28
CA MET A 7 66.79 18.38 -18.59
C MET A 7 67.04 18.21 -17.08
N LYS A 8 66.00 17.81 -16.32
CA LYS A 8 65.92 16.56 -15.53
C LYS A 8 64.54 16.44 -14.86
N LYS A 9 63.67 15.55 -15.39
CA LYS A 9 63.22 14.28 -14.77
C LYS A 9 62.64 14.39 -13.34
N ALA A 10 61.32 14.27 -13.24
CA ALA A 10 60.66 13.46 -12.21
C ALA A 10 59.35 12.89 -12.79
N MET A 11 59.15 11.62 -12.50
CA MET A 11 58.13 10.70 -13.02
C MET A 11 56.97 10.66 -12.00
N ILE A 12 55.78 10.22 -12.43
CA ILE A 12 54.66 9.67 -11.62
C ILE A 12 53.57 10.67 -11.22
N LEU A 13 52.45 10.74 -11.97
CA LEU A 13 51.20 9.97 -11.74
C LEU A 13 50.08 10.57 -12.63
N PHE A 14 49.61 9.83 -13.63
CA PHE A 14 48.39 10.19 -14.35
C PHE A 14 47.19 9.80 -13.47
N MET A 15 46.55 10.77 -12.81
CA MET A 15 45.16 10.59 -12.39
C MET A 15 44.27 10.81 -13.62
N LEU A 16 43.82 9.70 -14.22
CA LEU A 16 42.66 9.68 -15.11
C LEU A 16 41.44 10.10 -14.29
N THR A 17 41.12 11.40 -14.33
CA THR A 17 39.77 11.87 -13.99
C THR A 17 38.96 11.83 -15.26
N THR A 18 38.36 10.66 -15.54
CA THR A 18 37.23 10.61 -16.45
C THR A 18 36.09 11.39 -15.80
N LEU A 19 35.86 12.60 -16.31
CA LEU A 19 34.58 13.29 -16.19
C LEU A 19 33.51 12.34 -16.72
N VAL A 20 32.89 11.58 -15.83
CA VAL A 20 31.61 10.92 -16.11
C VAL A 20 30.60 12.06 -16.19
N VAL A 21 30.38 12.53 -17.40
CA VAL A 21 29.16 13.26 -17.76
C VAL A 21 28.03 12.27 -17.53
N SER A 22 27.45 12.27 -16.33
CA SER A 22 26.16 11.63 -16.11
C SER A 22 25.15 12.45 -16.89
N CYS A 23 24.77 11.98 -18.07
CA CYS A 23 23.59 12.45 -18.77
C CYS A 23 22.40 12.23 -17.84
N ASN A 24 22.05 13.29 -17.11
CA ASN A 24 20.80 13.43 -16.39
C ASN A 24 19.73 13.72 -17.46
N SER A 25 19.31 12.70 -18.21
CA SER A 25 18.06 12.81 -18.97
C SER A 25 16.92 12.67 -17.98
N GLN A 26 16.58 13.78 -17.31
CA GLN A 26 15.26 13.96 -16.73
C GLN A 26 14.26 14.02 -17.89
N THR A 27 13.87 12.86 -18.39
CA THR A 27 12.61 12.74 -19.12
C THR A 27 11.53 13.02 -18.08
N LYS A 28 11.00 14.24 -18.09
CA LYS A 28 9.72 14.55 -17.48
C LYS A 28 8.69 13.60 -18.09
N GLU A 29 8.38 12.51 -17.40
CA GLU A 29 7.18 11.73 -17.67
C GLU A 29 5.99 12.66 -17.46
N LYS A 30 5.52 13.21 -18.56
CA LYS A 30 4.25 13.90 -18.62
C LYS A 30 3.21 12.80 -18.40
N LYS A 31 2.69 12.69 -17.17
CA LYS A 31 1.49 11.91 -16.86
C LYS A 31 0.39 12.37 -17.80
N MET A 32 0.18 11.59 -18.85
CA MET A 32 -0.99 11.67 -19.69
C MET A 32 -1.98 10.74 -19.02
N GLU A 33 -3.03 11.28 -18.41
CA GLU A 33 -4.25 10.51 -18.18
C GLU A 33 -4.74 10.06 -19.57
N ILE A 34 -4.36 8.86 -19.99
CA ILE A 34 -4.86 8.28 -21.23
C ILE A 34 -6.26 7.77 -20.92
N LYS A 35 -7.26 8.63 -21.14
CA LYS A 35 -8.63 8.17 -21.36
C LYS A 35 -8.70 7.53 -22.74
N GLY A 36 -8.45 6.22 -22.83
CA GLY A 36 -8.62 5.42 -24.05
C GLY A 36 -7.76 4.16 -24.09
N SER A 37 -8.27 3.10 -24.72
CA SER A 37 -7.57 1.81 -24.90
C SER A 37 -6.18 1.99 -25.53
N ILE A 38 -5.11 1.52 -24.85
CA ILE A 38 -3.75 1.52 -25.38
C ILE A 38 -3.54 0.30 -26.30
N LYS A 39 -3.01 0.54 -27.50
CA LYS A 39 -2.64 -0.49 -28.47
C LYS A 39 -1.27 -1.05 -28.12
N LYS A 40 -1.10 -2.38 -28.07
CA LYS A 40 0.21 -3.00 -27.81
C LYS A 40 0.99 -3.29 -29.09
N ASN A 41 0.34 -3.81 -30.14
CA ASN A 41 1.03 -4.26 -31.36
C ASN A 41 0.41 -3.63 -32.61
N GLU A 42 1.24 -3.18 -33.56
CA GLU A 42 0.76 -2.74 -34.87
C GLU A 42 0.10 -3.92 -35.63
N ASP A 43 -1.02 -3.67 -36.32
CA ASP A 43 -2.04 -4.63 -36.81
C ASP A 43 -1.56 -5.85 -37.64
N LYS A 44 -0.27 -5.99 -37.92
CA LYS A 44 0.25 -7.01 -38.85
C LYS A 44 0.68 -8.31 -38.18
N LEU A 45 0.99 -8.29 -36.88
CA LEU A 45 1.52 -9.47 -36.16
C LEU A 45 0.43 -10.51 -35.83
N TYR A 46 -0.79 -10.08 -35.52
CA TYR A 46 -1.85 -11.01 -35.09
C TYR A 46 -2.50 -11.79 -36.23
N ILE A 47 -2.43 -11.31 -37.47
CA ILE A 47 -3.07 -11.94 -38.63
C ILE A 47 -2.59 -13.39 -38.80
N GLU A 48 -1.31 -13.66 -38.52
CA GLU A 48 -0.72 -14.99 -38.66
C GLU A 48 -0.99 -15.89 -37.45
N TYR A 49 -0.98 -15.34 -36.24
CA TYR A 49 -1.04 -16.13 -35.01
C TYR A 49 -2.45 -16.37 -34.47
N LEU A 50 -3.40 -15.47 -34.72
CA LEU A 50 -4.77 -15.59 -34.24
C LEU A 50 -5.41 -16.96 -34.57
N PRO A 51 -5.31 -17.47 -35.83
CA PRO A 51 -5.87 -18.78 -36.15
C PRO A 51 -5.21 -19.93 -35.36
N LEU A 52 -3.91 -19.84 -35.09
CA LEU A 52 -3.18 -20.84 -34.32
C LEU A 52 -3.57 -20.81 -32.84
N MET A 53 -3.68 -19.61 -32.26
CA MET A 53 -4.11 -19.40 -30.88
C MET A 53 -5.55 -19.87 -30.66
N GLU A 54 -6.46 -19.52 -31.56
CA GLU A 54 -7.84 -20.01 -31.54
C GLU A 54 -7.90 -21.53 -31.64
N LYS A 55 -7.14 -22.13 -32.56
CA LYS A 55 -7.07 -23.58 -32.72
C LYS A 55 -6.59 -24.25 -31.43
N LEU A 56 -5.55 -23.71 -30.80
CA LEU A 56 -5.00 -24.20 -29.54
C LEU A 56 -6.05 -24.18 -28.43
N LEU A 57 -6.76 -23.06 -28.27
CA LEU A 57 -7.87 -22.92 -27.30
C LEU A 57 -9.01 -23.91 -27.59
N ARG A 58 -9.49 -23.98 -28.85
CA ARG A 58 -10.59 -24.87 -29.26
C ARG A 58 -10.24 -26.33 -29.02
N THR A 59 -9.05 -26.76 -29.44
CA THR A 59 -8.59 -28.16 -29.32
C THR A 59 -8.45 -28.57 -27.85
N ASN A 60 -8.09 -27.61 -27.00
CA ASN A 60 -8.02 -27.83 -25.56
C ASN A 60 -9.34 -27.58 -24.83
N GLY A 61 -10.47 -27.37 -25.51
CA GLY A 61 -11.79 -27.29 -24.88
C GLY A 61 -12.11 -25.96 -24.20
N TYR A 62 -11.46 -24.87 -24.59
CA TYR A 62 -11.91 -23.52 -24.25
C TYR A 62 -13.24 -23.21 -24.96
N LYS A 63 -14.19 -22.63 -24.23
CA LYS A 63 -15.47 -22.18 -24.76
C LYS A 63 -15.43 -20.67 -24.95
N PHE A 64 -15.49 -20.25 -26.21
CA PHE A 64 -15.58 -18.84 -26.55
C PHE A 64 -16.90 -18.27 -26.05
N LEU A 65 -16.82 -17.16 -25.33
CA LEU A 65 -17.99 -16.46 -24.81
C LEU A 65 -18.62 -15.60 -25.90
N GLU A 66 -19.90 -15.29 -25.72
CA GLU A 66 -20.52 -14.19 -26.46
C GLU A 66 -19.75 -12.89 -26.20
N HIS A 67 -19.68 -12.04 -27.23
CA HIS A 67 -18.85 -10.84 -27.23
C HIS A 67 -19.13 -9.95 -26.01
N GLN A 68 -20.40 -9.74 -25.66
CA GLN A 68 -20.79 -8.95 -24.48
C GLN A 68 -20.28 -9.57 -23.17
N ASP A 69 -20.37 -10.90 -23.03
CA ASP A 69 -19.96 -11.58 -21.80
C ASP A 69 -18.45 -11.54 -21.62
N PHE A 70 -17.69 -11.69 -22.70
CA PHE A 70 -16.24 -11.52 -22.68
C PHE A 70 -15.85 -10.10 -22.25
N LYS A 71 -16.45 -9.09 -22.87
CA LYS A 71 -16.18 -7.68 -22.53
C LYS A 71 -16.51 -7.35 -21.07
N ASN A 72 -17.62 -7.86 -20.55
CA ASN A 72 -17.97 -7.73 -19.14
C ASN A 72 -16.90 -8.33 -18.23
N LYS A 73 -16.41 -9.53 -18.53
CA LYS A 73 -15.34 -10.18 -17.76
C LYS A 73 -14.00 -9.45 -17.86
N ILE A 74 -13.67 -8.88 -19.01
CA ILE A 74 -12.47 -8.04 -19.15
C ILE A 74 -12.56 -6.82 -18.23
N ASN A 75 -13.69 -6.12 -18.22
CA ASN A 75 -13.89 -5.00 -17.30
C ASN A 75 -13.89 -5.47 -15.84
N GLU A 76 -14.50 -6.62 -15.51
CA GLU A 76 -14.51 -7.17 -14.15
C GLU A 76 -13.11 -7.44 -13.61
N TYR A 77 -12.27 -8.14 -14.37
CA TYR A 77 -10.97 -8.64 -13.93
C TYR A 77 -9.83 -7.64 -14.15
N PHE A 78 -9.91 -6.82 -15.18
CA PHE A 78 -8.82 -5.91 -15.57
C PHE A 78 -9.19 -4.44 -15.41
N GLY A 79 -10.48 -4.10 -15.23
CA GLY A 79 -10.93 -2.71 -15.14
C GLY A 79 -10.74 -1.91 -16.42
N VAL A 80 -10.65 -2.61 -17.56
CA VAL A 80 -10.50 -2.01 -18.88
C VAL A 80 -11.81 -2.17 -19.64
N ASP A 81 -12.37 -1.04 -20.08
CA ASP A 81 -13.51 -1.04 -20.98
C ASP A 81 -13.03 -1.26 -22.41
N ILE A 82 -13.44 -2.39 -22.99
CA ILE A 82 -13.16 -2.75 -24.38
C ILE A 82 -14.42 -2.70 -25.27
N TYR A 83 -15.52 -2.10 -24.80
CA TYR A 83 -16.74 -1.91 -25.59
C TYR A 83 -16.50 -0.99 -26.78
N GLU A 84 -15.96 0.19 -26.50
CA GLU A 84 -15.70 1.27 -27.46
C GLU A 84 -14.22 1.34 -27.85
N ALA A 85 -13.49 0.24 -27.70
CA ALA A 85 -12.09 0.20 -28.04
C ALA A 85 -11.89 0.43 -29.55
N LYS A 86 -10.96 1.33 -29.87
CA LYS A 86 -10.60 1.64 -31.26
C LYS A 86 -9.92 0.46 -31.97
N PHE A 87 -9.28 -0.41 -31.20
CA PHE A 87 -8.49 -1.53 -31.70
C PHE A 87 -9.04 -2.84 -31.15
N ASN A 88 -8.86 -3.92 -31.92
CA ASN A 88 -9.26 -5.26 -31.49
C ASN A 88 -8.33 -5.79 -30.38
N ASP A 89 -7.03 -5.51 -30.49
CA ASP A 89 -6.01 -5.88 -29.53
C ASP A 89 -5.84 -4.79 -28.47
N VAL A 90 -6.45 -4.99 -27.31
CA VAL A 90 -6.44 -3.99 -26.24
C VAL A 90 -5.46 -4.39 -25.15
N PHE A 91 -4.47 -3.55 -24.88
CA PHE A 91 -3.55 -3.78 -23.78
C PHE A 91 -4.27 -3.68 -22.44
N LEU A 92 -4.06 -4.70 -21.60
CA LEU A 92 -4.61 -4.76 -20.25
C LEU A 92 -3.56 -4.20 -19.28
N GLU A 93 -3.59 -2.89 -19.10
CA GLU A 93 -2.61 -2.13 -18.29
C GLU A 93 -2.54 -2.56 -16.83
N ARG A 94 -3.64 -3.09 -16.29
CA ARG A 94 -3.74 -3.56 -14.91
C ARG A 94 -3.60 -5.07 -14.89
N GLY A 95 -2.73 -5.58 -14.00
CA GLY A 95 -2.41 -6.99 -13.89
C GLY A 95 -1.11 -7.33 -14.61
N LEU A 96 -1.11 -8.39 -15.41
CA LEU A 96 0.12 -8.99 -15.96
C LEU A 96 0.49 -8.49 -17.36
N GLY A 97 -0.03 -7.33 -17.80
CA GLY A 97 0.31 -6.77 -19.11
C GLY A 97 -0.10 -7.65 -20.31
N PHE A 98 -1.23 -8.35 -20.16
CA PHE A 98 -1.84 -9.16 -21.20
C PHE A 98 -2.53 -8.30 -22.26
N THR A 99 -3.00 -8.93 -23.34
CA THR A 99 -3.77 -8.25 -24.38
C THR A 99 -5.11 -8.95 -24.56
N ALA A 100 -6.22 -8.21 -24.53
CA ALA A 100 -7.52 -8.76 -24.89
C ALA A 100 -7.68 -8.75 -26.40
N MET A 101 -8.06 -9.90 -26.97
CA MET A 101 -8.50 -10.04 -28.35
C MET A 101 -10.02 -9.91 -28.36
N GLY A 102 -10.50 -8.68 -28.57
CA GLY A 102 -11.90 -8.29 -28.32
C GLY A 102 -12.90 -9.08 -29.15
N ASN A 103 -12.66 -9.20 -30.45
CA ASN A 103 -13.52 -9.88 -31.41
C ASN A 103 -13.46 -11.40 -31.25
N GLU A 104 -12.27 -11.94 -30.97
CA GLU A 104 -12.04 -13.37 -30.85
C GLU A 104 -12.43 -13.93 -29.48
N GLY A 105 -12.52 -13.09 -28.44
CA GLY A 105 -13.06 -13.48 -27.13
C GLY A 105 -12.09 -14.27 -26.25
N PHE A 106 -10.81 -13.87 -26.22
CA PHE A 106 -9.79 -14.44 -25.34
C PHE A 106 -8.70 -13.42 -24.98
N ILE A 107 -7.86 -13.72 -24.00
CA ILE A 107 -6.67 -12.93 -23.67
C ILE A 107 -5.41 -13.62 -24.15
N ASP A 108 -4.52 -12.83 -24.73
CA ASP A 108 -3.14 -13.20 -25.03
C ASP A 108 -2.27 -13.00 -23.79
N THR A 109 -1.74 -14.11 -23.28
CA THR A 109 -0.88 -14.14 -22.08
C THR A 109 0.61 -14.15 -22.40
N TYR A 110 0.99 -14.19 -23.68
CA TYR A 110 2.37 -14.37 -24.08
C TYR A 110 3.16 -13.07 -23.92
N GLN A 111 4.22 -13.14 -23.11
CA GLN A 111 5.20 -12.06 -22.93
C GLN A 111 6.51 -12.37 -23.66
N VAL A 112 6.40 -12.81 -24.91
CA VAL A 112 7.56 -13.09 -25.77
C VAL A 112 7.62 -12.11 -26.91
N ASP A 113 8.84 -11.77 -27.33
CA ASP A 113 9.06 -11.06 -28.58
C ASP A 113 8.60 -11.96 -29.74
N ARG A 114 7.73 -11.42 -30.59
CA ARG A 114 7.18 -12.13 -31.76
C ARG A 114 8.04 -11.93 -33.02
N GLY A 115 9.12 -11.16 -32.90
CA GLY A 115 10.15 -10.98 -33.90
C GLY A 115 9.68 -10.25 -35.16
N ILE A 116 10.60 -10.17 -36.14
CA ILE A 116 10.30 -9.83 -37.52
C ILE A 116 10.35 -11.15 -38.30
N ILE A 117 9.29 -11.48 -39.04
CA ILE A 117 9.27 -12.64 -39.94
C ILE A 117 10.26 -12.38 -41.07
N ASN A 118 11.53 -12.76 -40.91
CA ASN A 118 12.62 -12.46 -41.84
C ASN A 118 13.35 -13.70 -42.37
N GLY A 119 12.63 -14.82 -42.51
CA GLY A 119 13.14 -16.03 -43.16
C GLY A 119 14.07 -16.90 -42.30
N ALA A 120 14.33 -16.52 -41.04
CA ALA A 120 15.05 -17.34 -40.05
C ALA A 120 14.14 -18.34 -39.29
N GLY A 121 12.85 -18.43 -39.67
CA GLY A 121 11.82 -19.19 -38.96
C GLY A 121 10.94 -18.30 -38.08
N ASP A 122 9.82 -18.85 -37.65
CA ASP A 122 8.83 -18.17 -36.80
C ASP A 122 8.75 -18.90 -35.46
N ALA A 123 9.54 -18.42 -34.50
CA ALA A 123 9.66 -19.04 -33.19
C ALA A 123 8.32 -19.05 -32.43
N PHE A 124 7.46 -18.06 -32.63
CA PHE A 124 6.19 -17.99 -31.94
C PHE A 124 5.18 -18.98 -32.52
N ALA A 125 5.13 -19.12 -33.85
CA ALA A 125 4.34 -20.17 -34.47
C ALA A 125 4.79 -21.57 -34.03
N GLU A 126 6.10 -21.82 -33.88
CA GLU A 126 6.59 -23.11 -33.36
C GLU A 126 6.15 -23.34 -31.90
N ILE A 127 6.22 -22.33 -31.02
CA ILE A 127 5.67 -22.43 -29.65
C ILE A 127 4.19 -22.81 -29.70
N LEU A 128 3.37 -22.20 -30.56
CA LEU A 128 1.95 -22.52 -30.67
C LEU A 128 1.70 -23.94 -31.19
N LYS A 129 2.55 -24.45 -32.09
CA LYS A 129 2.44 -25.81 -32.66
C LYS A 129 2.80 -26.92 -31.68
N GLU A 130 3.58 -26.62 -30.65
CA GLU A 130 3.93 -27.59 -29.59
C GLU A 130 2.73 -27.98 -28.70
N ASP A 131 1.57 -27.35 -28.86
CA ASP A 131 0.35 -27.62 -28.07
C ASP A 131 0.65 -27.52 -26.55
N MET A 132 0.08 -28.37 -25.70
CA MET A 132 0.26 -28.32 -24.25
C MET A 132 1.63 -28.82 -23.74
N ASN A 133 2.63 -28.96 -24.61
CA ASN A 133 3.97 -29.46 -24.24
C ASN A 133 4.94 -28.38 -23.77
N ASN A 134 4.55 -27.10 -23.80
CA ASN A 134 5.33 -26.00 -23.22
C ASN A 134 4.51 -25.18 -22.22
N ASN A 135 5.23 -24.52 -21.30
CA ASN A 135 4.60 -23.76 -20.21
C ASN A 135 3.82 -22.54 -20.70
N TYR A 136 4.21 -21.92 -21.82
CA TYR A 136 3.53 -20.74 -22.35
C TYR A 136 2.10 -21.08 -22.82
N ASN A 137 1.95 -22.15 -23.59
CA ASN A 137 0.65 -22.64 -24.05
C ASN A 137 -0.19 -23.16 -22.87
N VAL A 138 0.46 -23.82 -21.90
CA VAL A 138 -0.21 -24.26 -20.68
C VAL A 138 -0.83 -23.07 -19.94
N ASP A 139 -0.11 -21.97 -19.78
CA ASP A 139 -0.62 -20.80 -19.06
C ASP A 139 -1.68 -20.07 -19.88
N PHE A 140 -1.43 -19.86 -21.17
CA PHE A 140 -2.40 -19.28 -22.10
C PHE A 140 -3.76 -20.01 -22.07
N VAL A 141 -3.74 -21.34 -22.21
CA VAL A 141 -4.97 -22.15 -22.23
C VAL A 141 -5.65 -22.14 -20.87
N ASN A 142 -4.91 -22.36 -19.78
CA ASN A 142 -5.53 -22.49 -18.45
C ASN A 142 -6.03 -21.13 -17.93
N TYR A 143 -5.32 -20.02 -18.17
CA TYR A 143 -5.75 -18.71 -17.70
C TYR A 143 -7.05 -18.30 -18.40
N ASN A 144 -7.15 -18.48 -19.72
CA ASN A 144 -8.39 -18.24 -20.46
C ASN A 144 -9.55 -19.10 -19.93
N LYS A 145 -9.32 -20.41 -19.75
CA LYS A 145 -10.33 -21.31 -19.19
C LYS A 145 -10.79 -20.93 -17.79
N ILE A 146 -9.88 -20.50 -16.92
CA ILE A 146 -10.23 -20.12 -15.55
C ILE A 146 -11.08 -18.85 -15.57
N LEU A 147 -10.58 -17.79 -16.20
CA LEU A 147 -11.24 -16.48 -16.18
C LEU A 147 -12.58 -16.50 -16.91
N PHE A 148 -12.64 -17.13 -18.09
CA PHE A 148 -13.80 -17.03 -18.96
C PHE A 148 -14.73 -18.23 -18.89
N ASN A 149 -14.28 -19.40 -18.42
CA ASN A 149 -15.13 -20.60 -18.36
C ASN A 149 -15.28 -21.23 -16.97
N ASP A 150 -14.57 -20.75 -15.96
CA ASP A 150 -14.61 -21.31 -14.60
C ASP A 150 -14.25 -22.81 -14.56
N GLU A 151 -13.33 -23.22 -15.44
CA GLU A 151 -13.05 -24.63 -15.69
C GLU A 151 -12.25 -25.26 -14.54
N LEU A 152 -12.84 -26.26 -13.88
CA LEU A 152 -12.33 -26.84 -12.64
C LEU A 152 -10.99 -27.59 -12.81
N MET A 153 -10.74 -28.23 -13.95
CA MET A 153 -9.49 -28.95 -14.19
C MET A 153 -8.32 -27.97 -14.38
N ALA A 154 -8.54 -26.87 -15.11
CA ALA A 154 -7.59 -25.77 -15.23
C ALA A 154 -7.28 -25.16 -13.86
N ILE A 155 -8.32 -24.91 -13.05
CA ILE A 155 -8.16 -24.43 -11.67
C ILE A 155 -7.30 -25.40 -10.85
N SER A 156 -7.60 -26.71 -10.90
CA SER A 156 -6.85 -27.76 -10.18
C SER A 156 -5.39 -27.87 -10.63
N LYS A 157 -5.11 -27.59 -11.91
CA LYS A 157 -3.74 -27.57 -12.44
C LYS A 157 -2.98 -26.34 -11.93
N ILE A 158 -3.57 -25.16 -12.03
CA ILE A 158 -2.95 -23.88 -11.63
C ILE A 158 -2.74 -23.80 -10.12
N SER A 159 -3.68 -24.29 -9.31
CA SER A 159 -3.62 -24.20 -7.85
C SER A 159 -2.43 -24.91 -7.19
N LYS A 160 -1.69 -25.73 -7.95
CA LYS A 160 -0.48 -26.45 -7.52
C LYS A 160 0.78 -25.58 -7.57
N ASP A 161 0.72 -24.45 -8.28
CA ASP A 161 1.80 -23.48 -8.41
C ASP A 161 1.42 -22.19 -7.67
N ALA A 162 2.22 -21.82 -6.67
CA ALA A 162 1.94 -20.66 -5.84
C ALA A 162 1.99 -19.35 -6.65
N GLY A 163 2.96 -19.20 -7.57
CA GLY A 163 3.09 -18.00 -8.40
C GLY A 163 1.92 -17.85 -9.37
N LYS A 164 1.49 -18.95 -10.01
CA LYS A 164 0.32 -18.90 -10.91
C LYS A 164 -1.00 -18.70 -10.16
N THR A 165 -1.06 -19.14 -8.90
CA THR A 165 -2.21 -18.85 -8.04
C THR A 165 -2.23 -17.35 -7.67
N GLU A 166 -1.06 -16.76 -7.36
CA GLU A 166 -0.90 -15.31 -7.13
C GLU A 166 -1.34 -14.50 -8.36
N ASP A 167 -0.93 -14.92 -9.57
CA ASP A 167 -1.36 -14.32 -10.84
C ASP A 167 -2.88 -14.23 -10.93
N ILE A 168 -3.57 -15.37 -10.89
CA ILE A 168 -5.01 -15.45 -11.09
C ILE A 168 -5.78 -14.73 -9.96
N VAL A 169 -5.43 -14.98 -8.71
CA VAL A 169 -6.21 -14.47 -7.57
C VAL A 169 -5.90 -13.00 -7.32
N VAL A 170 -4.64 -12.59 -7.35
CA VAL A 170 -4.22 -11.24 -6.97
C VAL A 170 -4.27 -10.33 -8.17
N TYR A 171 -3.43 -10.57 -9.18
CA TYR A 171 -3.29 -9.68 -10.34
C TYR A 171 -4.52 -9.67 -11.25
N LEU A 172 -5.20 -10.80 -11.42
CA LEU A 172 -6.39 -10.92 -12.28
C LEU A 172 -7.72 -10.88 -11.52
N ASN A 173 -7.68 -10.66 -10.19
CA ASN A 173 -8.85 -10.48 -9.32
C ASN A 173 -9.87 -11.64 -9.35
N TYR A 174 -9.46 -12.85 -9.74
CA TYR A 174 -10.34 -14.01 -9.76
C TYR A 174 -10.43 -14.66 -8.38
N GLU A 175 -11.46 -14.30 -7.62
CA GLU A 175 -11.62 -14.73 -6.21
C GLU A 175 -12.74 -15.75 -5.99
N LYS A 176 -13.60 -15.98 -6.99
CA LYS A 176 -14.87 -16.71 -6.80
C LYS A 176 -14.71 -18.23 -6.59
N ASN A 177 -13.56 -18.80 -6.91
CA ASN A 177 -13.29 -20.22 -6.65
C ASN A 177 -12.59 -20.41 -5.30
N ASN A 178 -13.31 -21.00 -4.34
CA ASN A 178 -12.82 -21.20 -2.97
C ASN A 178 -11.56 -22.07 -2.88
N PHE A 179 -11.38 -23.05 -3.78
CA PHE A 179 -10.22 -23.94 -3.74
C PHE A 179 -8.95 -23.20 -4.17
N LEU A 180 -9.01 -22.46 -5.27
CA LEU A 180 -7.91 -21.62 -5.75
C LEU A 180 -7.58 -20.52 -4.73
N TYR A 181 -8.60 -19.82 -4.25
CA TYR A 181 -8.48 -18.77 -3.24
C TYR A 181 -7.85 -19.30 -1.94
N SER A 182 -8.29 -20.47 -1.45
CA SER A 182 -7.71 -21.06 -0.25
C SER A 182 -6.26 -21.52 -0.47
N SER A 183 -5.92 -21.99 -1.67
CA SER A 183 -4.53 -22.30 -2.04
C SER A 183 -3.65 -21.05 -2.00
N PHE A 184 -4.13 -19.92 -2.52
CA PHE A 184 -3.43 -18.63 -2.44
C PHE A 184 -3.13 -18.27 -0.99
N ILE A 185 -4.19 -18.19 -0.15
CA ILE A 185 -4.05 -17.77 1.24
C ILE A 185 -3.10 -18.70 2.01
N LYS A 186 -3.12 -20.02 1.74
CA LYS A 186 -2.25 -21.00 2.38
C LYS A 186 -0.77 -20.79 2.06
N ASN A 187 -0.46 -20.31 0.85
CA ASN A 187 0.90 -20.16 0.35
C ASN A 187 1.41 -18.71 0.38
N LEU A 188 0.73 -17.82 1.13
CA LEU A 188 1.16 -16.45 1.31
C LEU A 188 2.57 -16.39 1.89
N LYS A 189 3.43 -15.64 1.22
CA LYS A 189 4.77 -15.27 1.70
C LYS A 189 4.68 -14.07 2.65
N LYS A 190 5.81 -13.66 3.22
CA LYS A 190 5.86 -12.40 3.97
C LYS A 190 5.67 -11.21 3.03
N ILE A 191 5.18 -10.09 3.57
CA ILE A 191 4.84 -8.93 2.74
C ILE A 191 6.06 -8.31 2.03
N ASP A 192 7.25 -8.40 2.63
CA ASP A 192 8.50 -7.87 2.12
C ASP A 192 9.06 -8.66 0.93
N GLU A 193 8.62 -9.92 0.78
CA GLU A 193 8.93 -10.77 -0.38
C GLU A 193 8.12 -10.37 -1.62
N TYR A 194 7.06 -9.58 -1.46
CA TYR A 194 6.24 -9.09 -2.57
C TYR A 194 6.69 -7.71 -3.03
N ASN A 195 6.65 -7.50 -4.35
CA ASN A 195 6.85 -6.18 -4.95
C ASN A 195 5.66 -5.24 -4.65
N ASP A 196 5.82 -3.95 -4.91
CA ASP A 196 4.76 -2.95 -4.67
C ASP A 196 3.48 -3.25 -5.47
N ASP A 197 3.63 -3.75 -6.69
CA ASP A 197 2.50 -3.95 -7.61
C ASP A 197 1.54 -5.03 -7.12
N PHE A 198 2.09 -6.16 -6.65
CA PHE A 198 1.33 -7.20 -5.94
C PHE A 198 0.50 -6.61 -4.79
N LYS A 199 1.11 -5.75 -3.97
CA LYS A 199 0.45 -5.14 -2.80
C LYS A 199 -0.73 -4.26 -3.23
N TRP A 200 -0.60 -3.53 -4.34
CA TRP A 200 -1.70 -2.74 -4.90
C TRP A 200 -2.86 -3.61 -5.39
N HIS A 201 -2.53 -4.67 -6.12
CA HIS A 201 -3.51 -5.63 -6.61
C HIS A 201 -4.17 -6.39 -5.47
N LEU A 202 -3.49 -6.63 -4.35
CA LEU A 202 -4.05 -7.26 -3.16
C LEU A 202 -5.02 -6.34 -2.42
N LEU A 203 -4.72 -5.04 -2.34
CA LEU A 203 -5.55 -4.06 -1.62
C LEU A 203 -6.82 -3.69 -2.40
N TRP A 204 -6.73 -3.60 -3.72
CA TRP A 204 -7.78 -2.99 -4.52
C TRP A 204 -8.11 -3.76 -5.80
N TYR A 205 -9.39 -3.75 -6.15
CA TYR A 205 -9.84 -4.24 -7.45
C TYR A 205 -9.25 -3.41 -8.60
N ASN A 206 -8.95 -4.10 -9.71
CA ASN A 206 -8.52 -3.52 -10.97
C ASN A 206 -9.62 -2.65 -11.56
N ASN A 207 -10.86 -3.12 -11.47
CA ASN A 207 -12.04 -2.35 -11.84
C ASN A 207 -12.35 -1.25 -10.81
N ARG A 208 -11.93 -0.03 -11.14
CA ARG A 208 -12.15 1.17 -10.32
C ARG A 208 -13.56 1.78 -10.45
N SER A 209 -14.40 1.25 -11.34
CA SER A 209 -15.81 1.65 -11.42
C SER A 209 -16.71 0.94 -10.40
N LYS A 210 -16.18 -0.07 -9.69
CA LYS A 210 -16.91 -0.77 -8.62
C LYS A 210 -17.25 0.18 -7.48
N SER A 211 -18.43 -0.02 -6.88
CA SER A 211 -18.85 0.68 -5.66
C SER A 211 -17.95 0.36 -4.46
N GLU A 212 -17.41 -0.86 -4.42
CA GLU A 212 -16.43 -1.29 -3.43
C GLU A 212 -15.11 -1.62 -4.16
N ILE A 213 -14.13 -0.74 -4.00
CA ILE A 213 -12.82 -0.87 -4.64
C ILE A 213 -11.85 -1.64 -3.72
N ILE A 214 -12.02 -1.56 -2.39
CA ILE A 214 -11.15 -2.24 -1.43
C ILE A 214 -11.51 -3.72 -1.39
N ARG A 215 -10.52 -4.61 -1.47
CA ARG A 215 -10.71 -6.07 -1.41
C ARG A 215 -10.93 -6.52 0.04
N LYS A 216 -12.03 -6.06 0.66
CA LYS A 216 -12.29 -6.21 2.09
C LYS A 216 -12.30 -7.67 2.55
N LYS A 217 -12.98 -8.55 1.80
CA LYS A 217 -13.02 -9.98 2.09
C LYS A 217 -11.61 -10.61 2.08
N MET A 218 -10.81 -10.30 1.06
CA MET A 218 -9.41 -10.74 0.96
C MET A 218 -8.62 -10.36 2.20
N ILE A 219 -8.63 -9.07 2.53
CA ILE A 219 -7.92 -8.52 3.70
C ILE A 219 -8.39 -9.19 5.00
N SER A 220 -9.70 -9.33 5.22
CA SER A 220 -10.25 -9.97 6.41
C SER A 220 -9.87 -11.46 6.53
N ASP A 221 -9.89 -12.20 5.43
CA ASP A 221 -9.53 -13.62 5.41
C ASP A 221 -8.03 -13.82 5.69
N ILE A 222 -7.17 -12.94 5.16
CA ILE A 222 -5.73 -12.95 5.46
C ILE A 222 -5.51 -12.61 6.93
N THR A 223 -6.16 -11.56 7.46
CA THR A 223 -6.02 -11.14 8.86
C THR A 223 -6.30 -12.31 9.82
N THR A 224 -7.35 -13.09 9.54
CA THR A 224 -7.74 -14.22 10.38
C THR A 224 -6.69 -15.35 10.41
N LYS A 225 -5.90 -15.52 9.33
CA LYS A 225 -4.93 -16.61 9.21
C LYS A 225 -3.48 -16.18 9.43
N ASN A 226 -3.17 -14.92 9.12
CA ASN A 226 -1.84 -14.34 9.17
C ASN A 226 -1.96 -12.83 9.45
N PRO A 227 -2.26 -12.42 10.70
CA PRO A 227 -2.44 -11.01 11.06
C PRO A 227 -1.15 -10.20 10.87
N GLU A 228 0.04 -10.78 11.11
CA GLU A 228 1.32 -10.09 10.85
C GLU A 228 1.43 -9.56 9.43
N PHE A 229 0.92 -10.31 8.44
CA PHE A 229 0.93 -9.86 7.05
C PHE A 229 0.16 -8.55 6.87
N ILE A 230 -0.97 -8.40 7.54
CA ILE A 230 -1.85 -7.23 7.43
C ILE A 230 -1.30 -6.06 8.23
N PHE A 231 -0.73 -6.34 9.40
CA PHE A 231 0.04 -5.37 10.16
C PHE A 231 1.18 -4.76 9.33
N ASP A 232 2.01 -5.58 8.70
CA ASP A 232 3.12 -5.09 7.89
C ASP A 232 2.64 -4.40 6.59
N LEU A 233 1.54 -4.88 5.98
CA LEU A 233 0.91 -4.23 4.83
C LEU A 233 0.38 -2.83 5.20
N ALA A 234 -0.15 -2.63 6.40
CA ALA A 234 -0.57 -1.32 6.90
C ALA A 234 0.62 -0.37 7.04
N TYR A 235 1.74 -0.83 7.61
CA TYR A 235 2.98 -0.03 7.67
C TYR A 235 3.52 0.32 6.30
N PHE A 236 3.51 -0.64 5.37
CA PHE A 236 3.91 -0.40 3.99
C PHE A 236 3.07 0.70 3.35
N LEU A 237 1.74 0.64 3.49
CA LEU A 237 0.82 1.61 2.92
C LEU A 237 0.99 3.00 3.53
N HIS A 238 1.13 3.08 4.86
CA HIS A 238 1.36 4.32 5.59
C HIS A 238 2.69 4.97 5.17
N SER A 239 3.79 4.20 5.20
CA SER A 239 5.14 4.69 4.90
C SER A 239 5.33 5.11 3.44
N ASN A 240 4.56 4.52 2.53
CA ASN A 240 4.60 4.85 1.10
C ASN A 240 3.49 5.79 0.65
N ALA A 241 2.71 6.37 1.57
CA ALA A 241 1.51 7.15 1.23
C ALA A 241 1.75 8.21 0.14
N THR A 242 2.89 8.92 0.15
CA THR A 242 3.23 9.91 -0.88
C THR A 242 3.40 9.29 -2.27
N LYS A 243 4.15 8.18 -2.38
CA LYS A 243 4.34 7.44 -3.64
C LYS A 243 3.03 6.84 -4.14
N VAL A 244 2.13 6.46 -3.24
CA VAL A 244 0.84 5.84 -3.59
C VAL A 244 -0.18 6.87 -4.05
N LYS A 245 -0.21 8.06 -3.44
CA LYS A 245 -1.09 9.18 -3.84
C LYS A 245 -0.88 9.63 -5.29
N GLU A 246 0.27 9.34 -5.87
CA GLU A 246 0.53 9.56 -7.28
C GLU A 246 -0.27 8.65 -8.21
N LYS A 247 -0.78 7.53 -7.71
CA LYS A 247 -1.48 6.47 -8.46
C LYS A 247 -2.93 6.29 -8.05
N VAL A 248 -3.31 6.75 -6.85
CA VAL A 248 -4.62 6.49 -6.24
C VAL A 248 -5.12 7.75 -5.50
N GLU A 249 -6.43 7.97 -5.53
CA GLU A 249 -7.06 9.07 -4.78
C GLU A 249 -6.75 8.99 -3.28
N SER A 250 -6.47 10.15 -2.66
CA SER A 250 -6.11 10.21 -1.24
C SER A 250 -7.18 9.63 -0.33
N LYS A 251 -8.47 9.84 -0.67
CA LYS A 251 -9.59 9.31 0.11
C LYS A 251 -9.61 7.78 0.13
N LEU A 252 -9.35 7.13 -1.01
CA LEU A 252 -9.29 5.66 -1.09
C LEU A 252 -8.11 5.12 -0.29
N LEU A 253 -6.95 5.77 -0.36
CA LEU A 253 -5.78 5.41 0.45
C LEU A 253 -6.09 5.46 1.95
N GLU A 254 -6.65 6.57 2.41
CA GLU A 254 -6.99 6.81 3.82
C GLU A 254 -8.06 5.83 4.30
N GLN A 255 -9.10 5.58 3.49
CA GLN A 255 -10.12 4.58 3.79
C GLN A 255 -9.54 3.15 3.85
N THR A 256 -8.56 2.84 3.00
CA THR A 256 -7.88 1.54 3.01
C THR A 256 -7.05 1.38 4.27
N LEU A 257 -6.31 2.41 4.66
CA LEU A 257 -5.54 2.40 5.91
C LEU A 257 -6.45 2.23 7.13
N ALA A 258 -7.56 2.95 7.18
CA ALA A 258 -8.57 2.81 8.23
C ALA A 258 -9.14 1.38 8.27
N TYR A 259 -9.38 0.76 7.12
CA TYR A 259 -9.87 -0.62 7.07
C TYR A 259 -8.83 -1.64 7.54
N LEU A 260 -7.55 -1.48 7.18
CA LEU A 260 -6.47 -2.34 7.68
C LEU A 260 -6.34 -2.24 9.21
N ILE A 261 -6.48 -1.04 9.77
CA ILE A 261 -6.54 -0.85 11.22
C ILE A 261 -7.79 -1.52 11.82
N GLU A 262 -8.96 -1.34 11.22
CA GLU A 262 -10.23 -1.91 11.71
C GLU A 262 -10.16 -3.44 11.83
N VAL A 263 -9.64 -4.13 10.82
CA VAL A 263 -9.55 -5.61 10.85
C VAL A 263 -8.53 -6.09 11.88
N GLU A 264 -7.42 -5.38 12.06
CA GLU A 264 -6.43 -5.68 13.10
C GLU A 264 -7.00 -5.42 14.50
N LEU A 265 -7.68 -4.30 14.71
CA LEU A 265 -8.36 -3.99 15.98
C LEU A 265 -9.32 -5.11 16.36
N LYS A 266 -10.14 -5.55 15.40
CA LYS A 266 -11.10 -6.63 15.57
C LYS A 266 -10.43 -7.97 15.91
N ASN A 267 -9.32 -8.29 15.25
CA ASN A 267 -8.60 -9.54 15.46
C ASN A 267 -8.00 -9.66 16.88
N TYR A 268 -7.75 -8.52 17.52
CA TYR A 268 -7.19 -8.43 18.88
C TYR A 268 -8.16 -7.79 19.88
N GLU A 269 -9.46 -7.78 19.61
CA GLU A 269 -10.47 -7.09 20.45
C GLU A 269 -10.54 -7.70 21.87
N ASP A 270 -10.36 -9.01 22.00
CA ASP A 270 -10.33 -9.73 23.28
C ASP A 270 -8.99 -9.60 24.03
N LYS A 271 -8.05 -8.79 23.53
CA LYS A 271 -6.72 -8.59 24.14
C LYS A 271 -6.64 -7.26 24.87
N ASP A 272 -5.74 -7.21 25.85
CA ASP A 272 -5.38 -5.96 26.50
C ASP A 272 -4.85 -4.94 25.49
N LEU A 273 -5.05 -3.66 25.77
CA LEU A 273 -4.71 -2.57 24.86
C LEU A 273 -3.24 -2.58 24.43
N SER A 274 -2.32 -2.97 25.34
CA SER A 274 -0.88 -3.09 25.07
C SER A 274 -0.54 -4.21 24.08
N ASP A 275 -1.37 -5.24 24.01
CA ASP A 275 -1.19 -6.41 23.16
C ASP A 275 -2.02 -6.31 21.88
N ASN A 276 -2.87 -5.29 21.75
CA ASN A 276 -3.69 -5.05 20.58
C ASN A 276 -2.85 -4.41 19.46
N LYS A 277 -2.55 -5.20 18.43
CA LYS A 277 -1.75 -4.75 17.28
C LYS A 277 -2.46 -3.71 16.43
N GLY A 278 -3.79 -3.77 16.32
CA GLY A 278 -4.57 -2.72 15.67
C GLY A 278 -4.44 -1.37 16.38
N TYR A 279 -4.44 -1.37 17.71
CA TYR A 279 -4.23 -0.15 18.49
C TYR A 279 -2.80 0.37 18.33
N SER A 280 -1.81 -0.53 18.32
CA SER A 280 -0.43 -0.17 18.04
C SER A 280 -0.26 0.52 16.68
N LEU A 281 -0.92 0.02 15.64
CA LEU A 281 -0.95 0.68 14.31
C LEU A 281 -1.58 2.07 14.40
N LEU A 282 -2.77 2.17 14.99
CA LEU A 282 -3.52 3.42 15.12
C LEU A 282 -2.70 4.48 15.86
N ASN A 283 -2.17 4.15 17.04
CA ASN A 283 -1.34 5.03 17.84
C ASN A 283 -0.10 5.50 17.06
N ASN A 284 0.64 4.56 16.48
CA ASN A 284 1.88 4.89 15.79
C ASN A 284 1.64 5.75 14.55
N PHE A 285 0.58 5.49 13.78
CA PHE A 285 0.25 6.31 12.61
C PHE A 285 -0.22 7.71 12.99
N TYR A 286 -0.98 7.88 14.09
CA TYR A 286 -1.34 9.20 14.58
C TYR A 286 -0.13 10.00 15.09
N VAL A 287 0.78 9.35 15.82
CA VAL A 287 2.02 9.99 16.30
C VAL A 287 2.92 10.40 15.13
N GLN A 288 3.11 9.52 14.14
CA GLN A 288 3.96 9.78 12.97
C GLN A 288 3.33 10.79 12.01
N ASN A 289 2.00 10.79 11.90
CA ASN A 289 1.25 11.66 11.00
C ASN A 289 -0.04 12.18 11.67
N PRO A 290 0.05 13.25 12.48
CA PRO A 290 -1.11 13.81 13.18
C PRO A 290 -2.25 14.28 12.27
N ASP A 291 -1.95 14.62 11.01
CA ASP A 291 -2.96 15.00 10.02
C ASP A 291 -3.88 13.81 9.65
N LEU A 292 -3.42 12.57 9.79
CA LEU A 292 -4.24 11.37 9.55
C LEU A 292 -5.44 11.31 10.50
N LEU A 293 -5.25 11.65 11.77
CA LEU A 293 -6.31 11.74 12.78
C LEU A 293 -7.39 12.73 12.35
N ASN A 294 -6.98 13.92 11.89
CA ASN A 294 -7.91 14.95 11.43
C ASN A 294 -8.70 14.50 10.20
N LYS A 295 -8.04 13.80 9.27
CA LYS A 295 -8.68 13.22 8.07
C LYS A 295 -9.69 12.14 8.41
N PHE A 296 -9.35 11.24 9.34
CA PHE A 296 -10.26 10.21 9.80
C PHE A 296 -11.49 10.84 10.48
N LYS A 297 -11.29 11.82 11.38
CA LYS A 297 -12.39 12.61 11.98
C LYS A 297 -13.28 13.26 10.92
N ALA A 298 -12.68 13.97 9.96
CA ALA A 298 -13.41 14.70 8.92
C ALA A 298 -14.24 13.78 8.00
N ASN A 299 -13.85 12.51 7.87
CA ASN A 299 -14.56 11.51 7.07
C ASN A 299 -15.41 10.55 7.92
N GLY A 300 -15.70 10.89 9.18
CA GLY A 300 -16.50 10.04 10.07
C GLY A 300 -15.90 8.65 10.25
N TYR A 301 -14.56 8.55 10.27
CA TYR A 301 -13.79 7.31 10.34
C TYR A 301 -14.16 6.29 9.26
N TYR A 302 -14.71 6.75 8.13
CA TYR A 302 -15.24 5.92 7.06
C TYR A 302 -16.27 4.88 7.53
N ASN A 303 -16.97 5.17 8.64
CA ASN A 303 -17.91 4.28 9.33
C ASN A 303 -17.28 3.00 9.90
N TYR A 304 -15.97 3.01 10.19
CA TYR A 304 -15.30 1.92 10.91
C TYR A 304 -15.37 2.18 12.43
N SER A 305 -16.17 1.37 13.12
CA SER A 305 -16.54 1.62 14.52
C SER A 305 -15.37 1.44 15.48
N LEU A 306 -14.51 0.43 15.27
CA LEU A 306 -13.39 0.20 16.17
C LEU A 306 -12.34 1.31 16.01
N VAL A 307 -12.06 1.74 14.77
CA VAL A 307 -11.19 2.91 14.54
C VAL A 307 -11.69 4.13 15.29
N ASN A 308 -12.99 4.43 15.26
CA ASN A 308 -13.56 5.54 16.04
C ASN A 308 -13.35 5.34 17.55
N ASN A 309 -13.75 4.18 18.09
CA ASN A 309 -13.68 3.90 19.52
C ASN A 309 -12.25 3.98 20.06
N TYR A 310 -11.31 3.30 19.41
CA TYR A 310 -9.90 3.30 19.82
C TYR A 310 -9.20 4.65 19.56
N THR A 311 -9.72 5.48 18.65
CA THR A 311 -9.29 6.88 18.55
C THR A 311 -9.67 7.69 19.79
N GLN A 312 -10.85 7.45 20.39
CA GLN A 312 -11.22 8.13 21.63
C GLN A 312 -10.32 7.69 22.80
N THR A 313 -9.97 6.40 22.86
CA THR A 313 -8.98 5.89 23.81
C THR A 313 -7.63 6.59 23.65
N TYR A 314 -7.11 6.69 22.42
CA TYR A 314 -5.87 7.42 22.12
C TYR A 314 -5.92 8.87 22.63
N LEU A 315 -7.02 9.60 22.35
CA LEU A 315 -7.18 11.00 22.77
C LEU A 315 -7.22 11.14 24.29
N SER A 316 -7.93 10.26 24.98
CA SER A 316 -7.97 10.29 26.45
C SER A 316 -6.59 10.08 27.09
N MET A 317 -5.76 9.20 26.50
CA MET A 317 -4.40 8.95 26.97
C MET A 317 -3.44 10.08 26.62
N SER A 318 -3.59 10.72 25.45
CA SER A 318 -2.75 11.85 25.06
C SER A 318 -3.02 13.12 25.88
N ASP A 319 -4.28 13.30 26.32
CA ASP A 319 -4.65 14.45 27.16
C ASP A 319 -4.07 14.33 28.59
N GLU A 320 -3.91 13.10 29.11
CA GLU A 320 -3.25 12.83 30.39
C GLU A 320 -1.73 13.13 30.39
N GLU A 321 -1.08 13.17 29.22
CA GLU A 321 0.34 13.56 29.08
C GLU A 321 0.58 15.07 28.85
N SER A 322 -0.48 15.89 28.77
CA SER A 322 -0.30 17.33 28.63
C SER A 322 0.15 17.95 29.97
N LEU A 323 1.47 18.08 30.16
CA LEU A 323 2.04 18.78 31.31
C LEU A 323 1.50 20.22 31.34
N PHE A 324 0.57 20.48 32.25
CA PHE A 324 -0.02 21.79 32.43
C PHE A 324 0.92 22.64 33.30
N PHE A 325 1.60 23.62 32.71
CA PHE A 325 2.57 24.42 33.46
C PHE A 325 1.98 25.75 33.94
N GLY A 326 2.44 26.20 35.10
CA GLY A 326 2.18 27.53 35.63
C GLY A 326 3.46 28.22 36.08
N LYS A 327 3.45 29.55 36.08
CA LYS A 327 4.52 30.39 36.61
C LYS A 327 4.13 30.93 37.98
N ILE A 328 5.01 30.79 38.96
CA ILE A 328 4.78 31.36 40.30
C ILE A 328 4.87 32.88 40.24
N ILE A 329 3.85 33.56 40.78
CA ILE A 329 3.81 35.01 40.91
C ILE A 329 3.38 35.36 42.34
N ASP A 330 4.34 35.85 43.13
CA ASP A 330 4.07 36.39 44.46
C ASP A 330 4.74 37.76 44.64
N LYS A 331 4.05 38.68 45.33
CA LYS A 331 4.58 40.01 45.65
C LYS A 331 5.74 39.92 46.64
N ASP A 332 5.76 38.86 47.45
CA ASP A 332 6.80 38.62 48.45
C ASP A 332 8.10 38.04 47.85
N GLY A 333 8.14 37.83 46.53
CA GLY A 333 9.29 37.27 45.82
C GLY A 333 9.39 35.74 45.88
N PHE A 334 8.56 35.07 46.68
CA PHE A 334 8.43 33.61 46.74
C PHE A 334 7.06 33.21 47.27
N THR A 335 6.66 31.95 47.04
CA THR A 335 5.51 31.30 47.70
C THR A 335 5.95 30.02 48.43
N ASN A 336 5.13 29.53 49.34
CA ASN A 336 5.40 28.28 50.06
C ASN A 336 4.66 27.11 49.38
N LEU A 337 5.40 26.07 49.02
CA LEU A 337 4.86 24.75 48.72
C LEU A 337 4.46 24.07 50.04
N ARG A 338 3.19 23.74 50.20
CA ARG A 338 2.67 23.17 51.45
C ARG A 338 2.27 21.72 51.29
N LYS A 339 2.29 20.96 52.38
CA LYS A 339 1.91 19.54 52.39
C LYS A 339 0.42 19.31 52.15
N ASP A 340 -0.43 20.17 52.71
CA ASP A 340 -1.90 20.11 52.60
C ASP A 340 -2.51 21.44 52.14
N LYS A 341 -3.79 21.41 51.75
CA LYS A 341 -4.58 22.54 51.21
C LYS A 341 -4.95 23.61 52.27
N THR A 342 -4.00 24.03 53.11
CA THR A 342 -4.22 25.03 54.19
C THR A 342 -3.00 25.93 54.43
N THR A 343 -3.21 27.15 54.95
CA THR A 343 -2.12 28.10 55.25
C THR A 343 -1.29 27.73 56.47
N SER A 344 -1.79 26.86 57.35
CA SER A 344 -1.10 26.37 58.55
C SER A 344 -0.34 25.06 58.34
N SER A 345 -0.49 24.43 57.17
CA SER A 345 0.22 23.21 56.82
C SER A 345 1.74 23.40 56.81
N GLU A 346 2.45 22.31 57.09
CA GLU A 346 3.90 22.16 56.91
C GLU A 346 4.36 22.71 55.55
N ILE A 347 5.45 23.47 55.56
CA ILE A 347 6.08 24.03 54.36
C ILE A 347 7.16 23.06 53.88
N LEU A 348 6.95 22.49 52.70
CA LEU A 348 7.86 21.52 52.08
C LEU A 348 9.03 22.20 51.35
N GLN A 349 8.78 23.39 50.79
CA GLN A 349 9.75 24.17 50.01
C GLN A 349 9.29 25.62 49.85
N LYS A 350 10.23 26.56 49.70
CA LYS A 350 9.96 27.90 49.16
C LYS A 350 10.20 27.90 47.65
N ILE A 351 9.22 28.35 46.87
CA ILE A 351 9.31 28.45 45.40
C ILE A 351 9.46 29.92 45.04
N ILE A 352 10.58 30.28 44.41
CA ILE A 352 10.88 31.67 44.01
C ILE A 352 9.89 32.13 42.94
N THR A 353 9.49 33.41 43.01
CA THR A 353 8.66 34.04 41.98
C THR A 353 9.37 34.01 40.64
N GLY A 354 8.63 33.65 39.59
CA GLY A 354 9.14 33.43 38.25
C GLY A 354 9.50 31.98 37.95
N SER A 355 9.61 31.11 38.97
CA SER A 355 9.79 29.67 38.76
C SER A 355 8.57 29.05 38.09
N GLN A 356 8.83 28.13 37.17
CA GLN A 356 7.81 27.29 36.55
C GLN A 356 7.54 26.07 37.43
N VAL A 357 6.27 25.69 37.53
CA VAL A 357 5.78 24.50 38.21
C VAL A 357 4.87 23.74 37.26
N GLU A 358 4.88 22.42 37.35
CA GLU A 358 3.88 21.57 36.74
C GLU A 358 2.64 21.53 37.64
N VAL A 359 1.46 21.74 37.09
CA VAL A 359 0.18 21.77 37.79
C VAL A 359 -0.48 20.42 37.57
N LEU A 360 -0.55 19.63 38.64
CA LEU A 360 -1.05 18.25 38.62
C LEU A 360 -2.56 18.17 38.90
N ASP A 361 -3.09 19.13 39.66
CA ASP A 361 -4.52 19.27 39.95
C ASP A 361 -4.81 20.74 40.25
N ASN A 362 -5.72 21.34 39.49
CA ASN A 362 -6.16 22.73 39.67
C ASN A 362 -7.59 22.85 40.25
N SER A 363 -8.10 21.77 40.84
CA SER A 363 -9.43 21.76 41.47
C SER A 363 -9.46 22.54 42.79
N GLY A 364 -10.24 23.62 42.79
CA GLY A 364 -10.44 24.47 43.96
C GLY A 364 -9.37 25.54 44.16
N ASP A 365 -9.19 25.95 45.40
CA ASP A 365 -8.36 27.11 45.77
C ASP A 365 -6.87 26.79 45.96
N TRP A 366 -6.55 25.52 46.20
CA TRP A 366 -5.20 25.02 46.41
C TRP A 366 -4.87 24.00 45.34
N TRP A 367 -3.93 24.36 44.48
CA TRP A 367 -3.52 23.53 43.36
C TRP A 367 -2.37 22.63 43.77
N LEU A 368 -2.44 21.35 43.39
CA LEU A 368 -1.33 20.43 43.52
C LEU A 368 -0.34 20.72 42.40
N VAL A 369 0.92 20.97 42.77
CA VAL A 369 1.98 21.27 41.84
C VAL A 369 3.22 20.44 42.11
N GLN A 370 4.05 20.26 41.09
CA GLN A 370 5.39 19.70 41.18
C GLN A 370 6.43 20.75 40.78
N THR A 371 7.44 20.93 41.63
CA THR A 371 8.56 21.84 41.35
C THR A 371 9.57 21.19 40.40
N LYS A 372 10.48 22.01 39.84
CA LYS A 372 11.60 21.51 39.01
C LYS A 372 12.49 20.51 39.75
N GLU A 373 12.59 20.63 41.07
CA GLU A 373 13.32 19.72 41.93
C GLU A 373 12.55 18.43 42.27
N GLY A 374 11.35 18.25 41.71
CA GLY A 374 10.53 17.05 41.87
C GLY A 374 9.67 17.00 43.13
N LYS A 375 9.61 18.08 43.93
CA LYS A 375 8.77 18.10 45.14
C LYS A 375 7.31 18.39 44.78
N LYS A 376 6.40 17.55 45.29
CA LYS A 376 4.95 17.71 45.15
C LYS A 376 4.33 18.35 46.39
N GLY A 377 3.38 19.26 46.19
CA GLY A 377 2.64 19.90 47.27
C GLY A 377 1.66 20.96 46.75
N TYR A 378 1.01 21.67 47.66
CA TYR A 378 -0.06 22.61 47.35
C TYR A 378 0.39 24.06 47.39
N VAL A 379 -0.07 24.84 46.43
CA VAL A 379 0.10 26.30 46.34
C VAL A 379 -1.28 26.94 46.09
N TYR A 380 -1.54 28.08 46.73
CA TYR A 380 -2.81 28.78 46.55
C TYR A 380 -2.91 29.36 45.14
N LYS A 381 -4.05 29.18 44.47
CA LYS A 381 -4.24 29.47 43.03
C LYS A 381 -3.80 30.87 42.60
N THR A 382 -3.97 31.88 43.45
CA THR A 382 -3.62 33.28 43.11
C THR A 382 -2.12 33.50 42.99
N LYS A 383 -1.30 32.53 43.40
CA LYS A 383 0.16 32.56 43.32
C LYS A 383 0.70 31.88 42.07
N ILE A 384 -0.19 31.35 41.21
CA ILE A 384 0.15 30.65 39.99
C ILE A 384 -0.53 31.39 38.83
N LYS A 385 0.25 31.80 37.85
CA LYS A 385 -0.27 32.24 36.56
C LYS A 385 -0.08 31.10 35.57
N VAL A 386 -1.18 30.58 35.07
CA VAL A 386 -1.19 29.63 33.95
C VAL A 386 -0.94 30.40 32.66
N ASP A 387 -0.18 29.79 31.76
CA ASP A 387 0.08 30.36 30.43
C ASP A 387 -1.12 30.21 29.48
#